data_AF-A0A8R7UHA1-F1
#
_entry.id   AF-A0A8R7UHA1-F1
#
_cell.length_a   1.000
_cell.length_b   1.000
_cell.length_c   1.000
_cell.angle_alpha   90.00
_cell.angle_beta   90.00
_cell.angle_gamma   90.00
#
_symmetry.space_group_name_H-M   'P 1'
#
loop_
_entity.id
_entity.type
_entity.pdbx_description
1 polymer ?
#
loop_
_entity_poly.entity_id
_entity_poly.type
_entity_poly.pdbx_seq_one_letter_code
_entity_poly.pdbx_strand_id
1 'polypeptide(L)'
;MGRGSIPIAPARLPTTAGRIASTVSFSTSECRKDLAIMAATANASCLPASSRLPASGAGIRNRGRLPMAAVGCTAGRGGVHLRSAWPLLCTSSSAASGARGSGKMEDYNTAMKRMMRNPYEYHHDLGMNYAVISDSLIVGSQPQKPDDIDHLKNEENVAYILCLQQDKDIEYWGIDFEAVVTRCKELGIQHMRRPAVDFDPDSLRKQLPKAVSALEWAISQGKGRVYIHCTAGLGRAPAVAISYMFWFENMDLNTAYEKLTSVRPCGPSKKAIRSATYDLAKSDPNKEAFETLPERAFEGISVSERKLIQDRVRSLHKA
;
A
#
# COMPACT_ATOMS: atom_id res chain seq x y z
N MET A 1 -16.92 58.84 -28.91
CA MET A 1 -16.45 57.51 -29.37
C MET A 1 -16.51 56.56 -28.17
N GLY A 2 -17.13 55.38 -28.18
CA GLY A 2 -18.30 54.90 -28.92
C GLY A 2 -19.01 53.88 -28.01
N ARG A 3 -20.35 53.88 -27.94
CA ARG A 3 -21.13 52.96 -27.10
C ARG A 3 -22.02 52.07 -27.96
N GLY A 4 -22.28 50.85 -27.47
CA GLY A 4 -23.55 50.16 -27.72
C GLY A 4 -23.54 49.10 -28.81
N SER A 5 -23.86 47.88 -28.40
CA SER A 5 -24.04 46.66 -29.21
C SER A 5 -25.53 46.32 -29.39
N ILE A 6 -25.95 45.92 -30.60
CA ILE A 6 -27.25 45.25 -30.90
C ILE A 6 -27.12 44.34 -32.16
N PRO A 7 -28.05 43.37 -32.43
CA PRO A 7 -27.65 41.96 -32.71
C PRO A 7 -28.50 41.23 -33.81
N ILE A 8 -28.60 39.88 -33.75
CA ILE A 8 -29.66 39.00 -34.37
C ILE A 8 -29.52 38.81 -35.91
N ALA A 9 -29.82 37.68 -36.61
CA ALA A 9 -30.42 36.36 -36.34
C ALA A 9 -29.80 35.25 -37.27
N PRO A 10 -30.08 33.94 -37.05
CA PRO A 10 -29.59 32.84 -37.89
C PRO A 10 -30.45 32.55 -39.15
N ALA A 11 -29.84 31.90 -40.15
CA ALA A 11 -30.46 31.51 -41.42
C ALA A 11 -31.18 30.14 -41.37
N ARG A 12 -31.97 29.86 -42.42
CA ARG A 12 -33.07 28.85 -42.46
C ARG A 12 -32.64 27.39 -42.67
N LEU A 13 -33.49 26.50 -42.16
CA LEU A 13 -33.67 25.10 -42.61
C LEU A 13 -34.16 25.01 -44.06
N PRO A 14 -33.84 23.90 -44.75
CA PRO A 14 -34.75 23.27 -45.70
C PRO A 14 -35.22 21.89 -45.22
N THR A 15 -36.49 21.59 -45.50
CA THR A 15 -37.15 20.30 -45.29
C THR A 15 -36.91 19.33 -46.45
N THR A 16 -36.64 18.05 -46.16
CA THR A 16 -37.01 16.95 -47.07
C THR A 16 -37.25 15.66 -46.31
N ALA A 17 -38.35 14.98 -46.62
CA ALA A 17 -38.66 13.67 -46.08
C ALA A 17 -38.16 12.57 -47.03
N GLY A 18 -37.59 11.51 -46.49
CA GLY A 18 -37.15 10.33 -47.25
C GLY A 18 -37.17 9.09 -46.37
N ARG A 19 -38.16 8.21 -46.57
CA ARG A 19 -38.23 6.90 -45.90
C ARG A 19 -37.25 5.93 -46.57
N ILE A 20 -36.44 5.24 -45.77
CA ILE A 20 -36.00 3.88 -46.12
C ILE A 20 -35.92 3.04 -44.84
N ALA A 21 -36.49 1.84 -44.89
CA ALA A 21 -36.48 0.89 -43.79
C ALA A 21 -35.20 0.06 -43.83
N SER A 22 -34.70 -0.35 -42.66
CA SER A 22 -33.66 -1.36 -42.54
C SER A 22 -33.88 -2.17 -41.26
N THR A 23 -34.70 -3.20 -41.37
CA THR A 23 -34.79 -4.25 -40.35
C THR A 23 -33.47 -5.00 -40.28
N VAL A 24 -32.74 -4.87 -39.16
CA VAL A 24 -31.56 -5.71 -38.88
C VAL A 24 -31.97 -6.74 -37.82
N SER A 25 -32.37 -7.91 -38.30
CA SER A 25 -32.57 -9.11 -37.49
C SER A 25 -31.22 -9.68 -37.06
N PHE A 26 -30.87 -9.54 -35.78
CA PHE A 26 -29.72 -10.26 -35.23
C PHE A 26 -30.11 -11.72 -34.93
N SER A 27 -29.54 -12.64 -35.70
CA SER A 27 -29.52 -14.06 -35.37
C SER A 27 -28.38 -14.34 -34.42
N THR A 28 -28.67 -14.95 -33.26
CA THR A 28 -27.65 -15.60 -32.43
C THR A 28 -28.11 -17.02 -32.13
N SER A 29 -27.58 -17.95 -32.90
CA SER A 29 -27.71 -19.39 -32.67
C SER A 29 -26.94 -19.83 -31.43
N GLU A 30 -27.60 -20.65 -30.62
CA GLU A 30 -27.06 -21.71 -29.76
C GLU A 30 -25.60 -21.64 -29.25
N CYS A 31 -25.47 -21.53 -27.92
CA CYS A 31 -25.04 -22.72 -27.17
C CYS A 31 -25.48 -22.68 -25.70
N ARG A 32 -26.31 -23.64 -25.30
CA ARG A 32 -26.46 -24.10 -23.90
C ARG A 32 -25.80 -25.47 -23.79
N LYS A 33 -24.83 -25.60 -22.87
CA LYS A 33 -24.22 -26.80 -22.26
C LYS A 33 -22.93 -26.28 -21.57
N ASP A 34 -22.58 -26.61 -20.33
CA ASP A 34 -23.07 -27.66 -19.44
C ASP A 34 -23.30 -27.20 -17.98
N LEU A 35 -24.00 -28.04 -17.23
CA LEU A 35 -24.41 -27.85 -15.83
C LEU A 35 -23.79 -28.97 -14.96
N ALA A 36 -23.33 -28.59 -13.76
CA ALA A 36 -23.09 -29.45 -12.59
C ALA A 36 -22.06 -30.61 -12.67
N ILE A 37 -20.89 -30.36 -12.07
CA ILE A 37 -20.30 -31.20 -11.00
C ILE A 37 -19.51 -30.24 -10.06
N MET A 38 -19.43 -30.39 -8.73
CA MET A 38 -19.96 -31.38 -7.78
C MET A 38 -20.73 -30.69 -6.63
N ALA A 39 -21.57 -31.43 -5.91
CA ALA A 39 -21.97 -31.13 -4.53
C ALA A 39 -22.17 -32.44 -3.76
N ALA A 40 -21.36 -32.72 -2.72
CA ALA A 40 -21.67 -33.60 -1.58
C ALA A 40 -20.44 -33.78 -0.67
N THR A 41 -20.47 -33.22 0.54
CA THR A 41 -20.62 -34.02 1.78
C THR A 41 -20.55 -33.08 2.98
N ALA A 42 -21.69 -32.93 3.66
CA ALA A 42 -21.67 -32.50 5.05
C ALA A 42 -21.48 -33.74 5.93
N ASN A 43 -20.70 -33.64 7.00
CA ASN A 43 -21.02 -34.40 8.20
C ASN A 43 -20.55 -33.65 9.45
N ALA A 44 -21.38 -33.70 10.50
CA ALA A 44 -21.16 -33.00 11.75
C ALA A 44 -21.01 -34.01 12.90
N SER A 45 -20.06 -33.76 13.80
CA SER A 45 -19.89 -34.33 15.16
C SER A 45 -18.43 -34.16 15.58
N CYS A 46 -18.05 -34.09 16.86
CA CYS A 46 -18.75 -33.72 18.09
C CYS A 46 -17.67 -33.24 19.08
N LEU A 47 -18.00 -32.29 19.96
CA LEU A 47 -17.18 -32.04 21.17
C LEU A 47 -17.32 -33.23 22.14
N PRO A 48 -16.36 -33.41 23.06
CA PRO A 48 -16.74 -33.05 24.44
C PRO A 48 -15.69 -32.21 25.18
N ALA A 49 -16.07 -31.80 26.39
CA ALA A 49 -15.48 -30.69 27.12
C ALA A 49 -14.47 -31.07 28.21
N SER A 50 -13.67 -30.06 28.59
CA SER A 50 -13.28 -29.73 29.97
C SER A 50 -12.35 -30.65 30.76
N SER A 51 -11.28 -30.04 31.30
CA SER A 51 -11.02 -30.14 32.75
C SER A 51 -10.54 -28.78 33.29
N ARG A 52 -10.93 -28.46 34.53
CA ARG A 52 -10.56 -27.22 35.24
C ARG A 52 -9.45 -27.51 36.26
N LEU A 53 -8.82 -26.43 36.71
CA LEU A 53 -7.82 -26.30 37.78
C LEU A 53 -8.17 -27.08 39.06
N PRO A 54 -7.17 -27.27 39.94
CA PRO A 54 -7.17 -26.43 41.14
C PRO A 54 -5.87 -25.65 41.37
N ALA A 55 -5.94 -24.62 42.22
CA ALA A 55 -4.82 -23.78 42.60
C ALA A 55 -4.58 -23.81 44.12
N SER A 56 -3.33 -23.97 44.53
CA SER A 56 -2.72 -23.62 45.84
C SER A 56 -1.27 -24.15 45.84
N GLY A 57 -0.26 -23.51 46.43
CA GLY A 57 -0.17 -22.18 47.05
C GLY A 57 1.29 -21.87 47.46
N ALA A 58 1.55 -20.64 47.90
CA ALA A 58 2.73 -20.20 48.69
C ALA A 58 4.17 -20.51 48.20
N GLY A 59 4.75 -19.53 47.48
CA GLY A 59 6.03 -18.84 47.77
C GLY A 59 7.31 -19.58 48.20
N ILE A 60 8.45 -19.16 47.62
CA ILE A 60 9.64 -18.67 48.35
C ILE A 60 10.57 -17.90 47.38
N ARG A 61 11.28 -16.89 47.89
CA ARG A 61 12.26 -16.08 47.16
C ARG A 61 13.60 -16.83 47.07
N ASN A 62 14.33 -16.72 45.96
CA ASN A 62 15.73 -16.28 46.07
C ASN A 62 16.29 -15.60 44.82
N ARG A 63 17.37 -14.85 45.01
CA ARG A 63 18.08 -14.02 44.02
C ARG A 63 19.15 -14.82 43.26
N GLY A 64 19.36 -14.47 42.00
CA GLY A 64 20.56 -14.80 41.23
C GLY A 64 20.83 -13.69 40.21
N ARG A 65 22.00 -13.05 40.27
CA ARG A 65 22.44 -11.95 39.38
C ARG A 65 23.91 -12.18 39.01
N LEU A 66 24.41 -11.44 38.02
CA LEU A 66 25.77 -11.48 37.42
C LEU A 66 25.85 -12.47 36.24
N PRO A 67 26.65 -12.21 35.19
CA PRO A 67 28.06 -11.77 35.27
C PRO A 67 28.37 -10.32 34.86
N MET A 68 29.51 -9.84 35.36
CA MET A 68 30.34 -8.78 34.79
C MET A 68 31.76 -9.32 34.78
N ALA A 69 32.47 -9.24 33.66
CA ALA A 69 33.89 -9.60 33.57
C ALA A 69 34.60 -8.63 32.63
N ALA A 70 35.46 -7.79 33.20
CA ALA A 70 36.46 -7.01 32.47
C ALA A 70 37.82 -7.67 32.68
N VAL A 71 38.64 -7.74 31.64
CA VAL A 71 40.04 -8.20 31.72
C VAL A 71 40.92 -7.08 31.18
N GLY A 72 41.92 -6.69 31.96
CA GLY A 72 42.74 -5.51 31.72
C GLY A 72 43.98 -5.77 30.87
N CYS A 73 44.50 -4.69 30.29
CA CYS A 73 45.80 -4.67 29.62
C CYS A 73 46.94 -4.60 30.65
N THR A 74 48.07 -5.26 30.35
CA THR A 74 49.37 -4.94 30.96
C THR A 74 50.41 -4.77 29.86
N ALA A 75 51.38 -3.88 30.08
CA ALA A 75 52.41 -3.53 29.10
C ALA A 75 53.80 -4.01 29.56
N GLY A 76 54.64 -4.45 28.62
CA GLY A 76 56.04 -4.81 28.83
C GLY A 76 56.91 -4.32 27.67
N ARG A 77 58.09 -3.77 27.96
CA ARG A 77 58.98 -3.09 26.99
C ARG A 77 60.23 -3.92 26.64
N GLY A 78 60.71 -3.76 25.40
CA GLY A 78 62.12 -3.96 24.98
C GLY A 78 62.54 -5.41 24.65
N GLY A 79 63.49 -5.65 23.74
CA GLY A 79 64.16 -4.73 22.81
C GLY A 79 65.30 -5.36 22.00
N VAL A 80 65.44 -4.91 20.73
CA VAL A 80 66.62 -4.87 19.82
C VAL A 80 67.40 -6.12 19.35
N HIS A 81 67.74 -6.08 18.04
CA HIS A 81 68.91 -6.66 17.32
C HIS A 81 68.94 -8.18 17.01
N LEU A 82 69.47 -8.68 15.86
CA LEU A 82 69.84 -8.09 14.55
C LEU A 82 70.15 -9.24 13.52
N ARG A 83 70.00 -9.02 12.19
CA ARG A 83 70.49 -9.87 11.06
C ARG A 83 69.81 -11.26 10.90
N SER A 84 69.68 -11.90 9.73
CA SER A 84 70.05 -11.58 8.33
C SER A 84 69.31 -12.51 7.32
N ALA A 85 69.41 -12.17 6.02
CA ALA A 85 69.23 -13.04 4.83
C ALA A 85 67.81 -13.27 4.24
N TRP A 86 67.52 -12.53 3.18
CA TRP A 86 66.90 -13.04 1.94
C TRP A 86 67.88 -14.03 1.23
N PRO A 87 67.48 -14.88 0.26
CA PRO A 87 66.39 -14.64 -0.72
C PRO A 87 65.52 -15.84 -1.14
N LEU A 88 64.39 -15.58 -1.83
CA LEU A 88 64.23 -15.95 -3.25
C LEU A 88 63.03 -15.24 -3.90
N LEU A 89 63.19 -14.93 -5.18
CA LEU A 89 62.21 -14.23 -6.02
C LEU A 89 61.42 -15.25 -6.86
N CYS A 90 60.09 -15.24 -6.79
CA CYS A 90 59.23 -15.88 -7.78
C CYS A 90 58.12 -14.92 -8.23
N THR A 91 58.43 -14.10 -9.23
CA THR A 91 57.42 -13.39 -10.02
C THR A 91 56.67 -14.36 -10.91
N SER A 92 55.36 -14.50 -10.72
CA SER A 92 54.45 -15.04 -11.74
C SER A 92 53.29 -14.07 -11.93
N SER A 93 53.32 -13.37 -13.07
CA SER A 93 52.28 -12.44 -13.48
C SER A 93 50.97 -13.16 -13.76
N SER A 94 49.93 -12.90 -12.96
CA SER A 94 48.55 -13.19 -13.33
C SER A 94 47.74 -11.90 -13.23
N ALA A 95 47.58 -11.24 -14.38
CA ALA A 95 46.84 -10.00 -14.51
C ALA A 95 45.33 -10.20 -14.26
N ALA A 96 44.70 -9.16 -13.73
CA ALA A 96 43.32 -8.75 -13.97
C ALA A 96 42.25 -9.85 -14.16
N SER A 97 41.63 -10.28 -13.07
CA SER A 97 40.29 -10.93 -13.10
C SER A 97 39.38 -10.52 -11.93
N GLY A 98 39.64 -9.35 -11.34
CA GLY A 98 38.94 -8.81 -10.15
C GLY A 98 37.66 -8.01 -10.41
N ALA A 99 36.91 -8.27 -11.50
CA ALA A 99 35.75 -7.45 -11.89
C ALA A 99 34.49 -8.25 -12.30
N ARG A 100 34.44 -9.56 -12.03
CA ARG A 100 33.28 -10.43 -12.37
C ARG A 100 32.63 -11.14 -11.18
N GLY A 101 33.13 -10.91 -9.96
CA GLY A 101 32.65 -11.57 -8.73
C GLY A 101 31.74 -10.72 -7.83
N SER A 102 31.88 -9.39 -7.82
CA SER A 102 31.15 -8.51 -6.88
C SER A 102 29.64 -8.51 -7.11
N GLY A 103 29.19 -8.23 -8.35
CA GLY A 103 27.76 -8.15 -8.67
C GLY A 103 26.98 -9.41 -8.28
N LYS A 104 27.47 -10.61 -8.67
CA LYS A 104 26.82 -11.88 -8.27
C LYS A 104 26.77 -12.10 -6.75
N MET A 105 27.77 -11.62 -6.02
CA MET A 105 27.80 -11.71 -4.54
C MET A 105 26.81 -10.71 -3.92
N GLU A 106 26.71 -9.51 -4.46
CA GLU A 106 25.76 -8.46 -4.04
C GLU A 106 24.31 -8.86 -4.35
N ASP A 107 24.05 -9.41 -5.54
CA ASP A 107 22.76 -9.99 -5.96
C ASP A 107 22.35 -11.13 -5.02
N TYR A 108 23.27 -12.07 -4.74
CA TYR A 108 23.03 -13.19 -3.83
C TYR A 108 22.75 -12.71 -2.41
N ASN A 109 23.56 -11.79 -1.88
CA ASN A 109 23.37 -11.21 -0.55
C ASN A 109 22.03 -10.47 -0.47
N THR A 110 21.62 -9.78 -1.53
CA THR A 110 20.32 -9.11 -1.65
C THR A 110 19.17 -10.12 -1.68
N ALA A 111 19.29 -11.20 -2.45
CA ALA A 111 18.29 -12.27 -2.52
C ALA A 111 18.15 -13.02 -1.17
N MET A 112 19.26 -13.37 -0.52
CA MET A 112 19.25 -14.01 0.80
C MET A 112 18.70 -13.07 1.88
N LYS A 113 19.09 -11.78 1.84
CA LYS A 113 18.46 -10.74 2.66
C LYS A 113 16.95 -10.71 2.45
N ARG A 114 16.42 -10.84 1.22
CA ARG A 114 14.97 -10.86 0.93
C ARG A 114 14.26 -12.10 1.50
N MET A 115 14.89 -13.27 1.44
CA MET A 115 14.28 -14.54 1.85
C MET A 115 14.12 -14.71 3.36
N MET A 116 14.99 -14.14 4.19
CA MET A 116 14.97 -14.31 5.66
C MET A 116 14.23 -13.18 6.41
N ARG A 117 13.21 -12.55 5.82
CA ARG A 117 12.59 -11.33 6.37
C ARG A 117 11.31 -11.58 7.14
N ASN A 118 11.11 -10.74 8.16
CA ASN A 118 9.77 -10.42 8.64
C ASN A 118 9.06 -9.57 7.57
N PRO A 119 7.97 -10.03 6.93
CA PRO A 119 7.28 -9.24 5.90
C PRO A 119 6.55 -8.01 6.47
N TYR A 120 6.42 -7.92 7.81
CA TYR A 120 5.83 -6.78 8.51
C TYR A 120 6.85 -5.69 8.88
N GLU A 121 8.13 -5.81 8.48
CA GLU A 121 9.18 -4.82 8.74
C GLU A 121 9.57 -4.03 7.50
N TYR A 122 9.90 -2.74 7.68
CA TYR A 122 10.37 -1.89 6.60
C TYR A 122 11.89 -1.95 6.45
N HIS A 123 12.33 -2.37 5.28
CA HIS A 123 13.73 -2.49 4.93
C HIS A 123 14.05 -1.56 3.75
N HIS A 124 14.33 -0.30 4.07
CA HIS A 124 14.66 0.75 3.11
C HIS A 124 15.87 0.40 2.22
N ASP A 125 16.80 -0.39 2.75
CA ASP A 125 18.07 -0.80 2.10
C ASP A 125 17.91 -1.57 0.79
N LEU A 126 16.72 -2.12 0.51
CA LEU A 126 16.44 -2.86 -0.73
C LEU A 126 15.65 -2.09 -1.78
N GLY A 127 15.51 -0.77 -1.61
CA GLY A 127 14.78 0.09 -2.54
C GLY A 127 13.26 0.06 -2.34
N MET A 128 12.55 0.65 -3.31
CA MET A 128 11.10 0.63 -3.37
C MET A 128 10.57 -0.80 -3.54
N ASN A 129 9.55 -1.17 -2.76
CA ASN A 129 8.83 -2.44 -2.92
C ASN A 129 7.31 -2.19 -2.90
N TYR A 130 6.57 -3.04 -3.60
CA TYR A 130 5.12 -2.90 -3.75
C TYR A 130 4.44 -4.25 -4.04
N ALA A 131 3.11 -4.24 -4.05
CA ALA A 131 2.29 -5.34 -4.51
C ALA A 131 1.12 -4.82 -5.34
N VAL A 132 0.79 -5.50 -6.44
CA VAL A 132 -0.42 -5.24 -7.24
C VAL A 132 -1.61 -5.88 -6.53
N ILE A 133 -2.61 -5.08 -6.16
CA ILE A 133 -3.79 -5.54 -5.38
C ILE A 133 -5.02 -5.73 -6.28
N SER A 134 -5.08 -4.98 -7.39
CA SER A 134 -6.01 -5.18 -8.50
C SER A 134 -5.43 -4.55 -9.77
N ASP A 135 -6.09 -4.75 -10.91
CA ASP A 135 -5.64 -4.23 -12.21
C ASP A 135 -5.39 -2.71 -12.23
N SER A 136 -6.07 -1.96 -11.35
CA SER A 136 -5.97 -0.50 -11.24
C SER A 136 -5.20 -0.01 -10.01
N LEU A 137 -4.82 -0.87 -9.06
CA LEU A 137 -4.34 -0.47 -7.74
C LEU A 137 -3.06 -1.21 -7.31
N ILE A 138 -2.02 -0.44 -7.02
CA ILE A 138 -0.75 -0.91 -6.45
C ILE A 138 -0.54 -0.26 -5.07
N VAL A 139 -0.06 -1.05 -4.11
CA VAL A 139 0.26 -0.59 -2.74
C VAL A 139 1.72 -0.85 -2.43
N GLY A 140 2.47 0.19 -2.04
CA GLY A 140 3.91 0.08 -1.82
C GLY A 140 4.52 1.05 -0.82
N SER A 141 5.84 0.93 -0.67
CA SER A 141 6.69 1.87 0.05
C SER A 141 6.91 3.15 -0.75
N GLN A 142 7.59 4.14 -0.16
CA GLN A 142 8.02 5.32 -0.91
C GLN A 142 8.93 4.96 -2.09
N PRO A 143 8.75 5.59 -3.27
CA PRO A 143 9.82 5.76 -4.24
C PRO A 143 10.98 6.51 -3.58
N GLN A 144 12.20 6.10 -3.85
CA GLN A 144 13.42 6.66 -3.25
C GLN A 144 14.16 7.61 -4.19
N LYS A 145 14.02 7.41 -5.52
CA LYS A 145 14.73 8.14 -6.57
C LYS A 145 13.88 8.29 -7.85
N PRO A 146 14.23 9.21 -8.78
CA PRO A 146 13.54 9.35 -10.06
C PRO A 146 13.38 8.05 -10.86
N ASP A 147 14.41 7.18 -10.90
CA ASP A 147 14.34 5.88 -11.60
C ASP A 147 13.18 4.98 -11.14
N ASP A 148 12.74 5.12 -9.88
CA ASP A 148 11.62 4.35 -9.34
C ASP A 148 10.29 4.80 -9.99
N ILE A 149 10.21 6.06 -10.42
CA ILE A 149 9.06 6.62 -11.14
C ILE A 149 9.06 6.14 -12.60
N ASP A 150 10.24 6.04 -13.23
CA ASP A 150 10.40 5.38 -14.52
C ASP A 150 9.98 3.90 -14.47
N HIS A 151 10.41 3.16 -13.44
CA HIS A 151 10.01 1.77 -13.20
C HIS A 151 8.48 1.66 -13.09
N LEU A 152 7.84 2.48 -12.25
CA LEU A 152 6.38 2.49 -12.10
C LEU A 152 5.66 2.87 -13.40
N LYS A 153 6.23 3.77 -14.22
CA LYS A 153 5.65 4.15 -15.50
C LYS A 153 5.70 3.00 -16.51
N ASN A 154 6.88 2.40 -16.67
CA ASN A 154 7.19 1.51 -17.78
C ASN A 154 6.73 0.07 -17.52
N GLU A 155 7.00 -0.46 -16.33
CA GLU A 155 6.69 -1.86 -15.98
C GLU A 155 5.24 -2.01 -15.50
N GLU A 156 4.71 -1.00 -14.79
CA GLU A 156 3.42 -1.10 -14.11
C GLU A 156 2.31 -0.20 -14.68
N ASN A 157 2.58 0.55 -15.75
CA ASN A 157 1.64 1.49 -16.38
C ASN A 157 0.97 2.44 -15.37
N VAL A 158 1.75 2.95 -14.41
CA VAL A 158 1.26 3.91 -13.41
C VAL A 158 1.02 5.27 -14.07
N ALA A 159 -0.16 5.83 -13.82
CA ALA A 159 -0.55 7.17 -14.25
C ALA A 159 -0.76 8.14 -13.06
N TYR A 160 -0.92 7.60 -11.85
CA TYR A 160 -1.19 8.37 -10.64
C TYR A 160 -0.38 7.85 -9.46
N ILE A 161 0.19 8.76 -8.68
CA ILE A 161 0.84 8.43 -7.40
C ILE A 161 0.09 9.14 -6.27
N LEU A 162 -0.28 8.41 -5.22
CA LEU A 162 -0.89 8.96 -4.01
C LEU A 162 0.06 8.78 -2.82
N CYS A 163 0.73 9.87 -2.45
CA CYS A 163 1.63 9.95 -1.32
C CYS A 163 0.87 10.34 -0.04
N LEU A 164 0.97 9.50 0.99
CA LEU A 164 0.34 9.71 2.31
C LEU A 164 1.32 10.24 3.38
N GLN A 165 2.55 10.58 2.98
CA GLN A 165 3.61 11.02 3.89
C GLN A 165 3.50 12.49 4.30
N GLN A 166 3.85 12.76 5.55
CA GLN A 166 4.17 14.10 6.03
C GLN A 166 5.59 14.49 5.60
N ASP A 167 5.89 15.79 5.58
CA ASP A 167 7.22 16.29 5.18
C ASP A 167 8.34 15.74 6.07
N LYS A 168 8.10 15.69 7.39
CA LYS A 168 9.00 15.04 8.36
C LYS A 168 9.36 13.58 8.01
N ASP A 169 8.45 12.84 7.36
CA ASP A 169 8.70 11.45 6.98
C ASP A 169 9.66 11.40 5.78
N ILE A 170 9.50 12.34 4.84
CA ILE A 170 10.32 12.48 3.64
C ILE A 170 11.74 12.94 4.03
N GLU A 171 11.82 13.96 4.90
CA GLU A 171 13.06 14.48 5.49
C GLU A 171 13.84 13.40 6.25
N TYR A 172 13.17 12.61 7.10
CA TYR A 172 13.81 11.55 7.89
C TYR A 172 14.51 10.48 7.01
N TRP A 173 13.94 10.15 5.85
CA TRP A 173 14.52 9.20 4.91
C TRP A 173 15.43 9.84 3.85
N GLY A 174 15.66 11.16 3.91
CA GLY A 174 16.56 11.86 2.99
C GLY A 174 16.13 11.82 1.52
N ILE A 175 14.82 11.72 1.24
CA ILE A 175 14.31 11.61 -0.13
C ILE A 175 14.36 12.96 -0.83
N ASP A 176 14.99 13.01 -2.01
CA ASP A 176 14.85 14.14 -2.94
C ASP A 176 13.46 14.13 -3.58
N PHE A 177 12.51 14.68 -2.83
CA PHE A 177 11.10 14.70 -3.20
C PHE A 177 10.81 15.65 -4.36
N GLU A 178 11.63 16.69 -4.56
CA GLU A 178 11.47 17.59 -5.70
C GLU A 178 11.87 16.89 -7.01
N ALA A 179 12.97 16.13 -7.01
CA ALA A 179 13.35 15.32 -8.17
C ALA A 179 12.29 14.24 -8.48
N VAL A 180 11.75 13.55 -7.46
CA VAL A 180 10.67 12.57 -7.62
C VAL A 180 9.41 13.20 -8.24
N VAL A 181 8.94 14.33 -7.71
CA VAL A 181 7.74 15.02 -8.23
C VAL A 181 8.00 15.63 -9.61
N THR A 182 9.21 16.09 -9.89
CA THR A 182 9.60 16.59 -11.22
C THR A 182 9.57 15.47 -12.24
N ARG A 183 10.13 14.30 -11.93
CA ARG A 183 10.09 13.13 -12.82
C ARG A 183 8.65 12.66 -13.09
N CYS A 184 7.76 12.74 -12.10
CA CYS A 184 6.34 12.48 -12.31
C CYS A 184 5.74 13.40 -13.38
N LYS A 185 6.02 14.71 -13.32
CA LYS A 185 5.50 15.69 -14.30
C LYS A 185 6.02 15.39 -15.72
N GLU A 186 7.31 15.08 -15.86
CA GLU A 186 7.94 14.73 -17.15
C GLU A 186 7.28 13.51 -17.80
N LEU A 187 6.95 12.49 -17.02
CA LEU A 187 6.33 11.24 -17.48
C LEU A 187 4.78 11.30 -17.56
N GLY A 188 4.20 12.48 -17.33
CA GLY A 188 2.75 12.69 -17.29
C GLY A 188 2.03 11.92 -16.17
N ILE A 189 2.75 11.55 -15.11
CA ILE A 189 2.18 10.95 -13.89
C ILE A 189 1.68 12.05 -12.97
N GLN A 190 0.42 11.96 -12.58
CA GLN A 190 -0.16 12.90 -11.62
C GLN A 190 0.17 12.47 -10.19
N HIS A 191 1.13 13.17 -9.58
CA HIS A 191 1.49 13.00 -8.18
C HIS A 191 0.55 13.79 -7.25
N MET A 192 -0.09 13.12 -6.31
CA MET A 192 -1.05 13.66 -5.34
C MET A 192 -0.56 13.44 -3.91
N ARG A 193 -0.85 14.37 -3.00
CA ARG A 193 -0.55 14.23 -1.56
C ARG A 193 -1.81 14.30 -0.72
N ARG A 194 -1.97 13.34 0.20
CA ARG A 194 -2.98 13.36 1.27
C ARG A 194 -2.34 12.91 2.60
N PRO A 195 -1.51 13.76 3.25
CA PRO A 195 -0.68 13.35 4.38
C PRO A 195 -1.48 12.87 5.60
N ALA A 196 -1.03 11.78 6.22
CA ALA A 196 -1.50 11.32 7.52
C ALA A 196 -0.30 11.02 8.43
N VAL A 197 -0.41 11.29 9.73
CA VAL A 197 0.65 11.04 10.73
C VAL A 197 0.93 9.54 10.81
N ASP A 198 2.21 9.14 10.79
CA ASP A 198 2.56 7.72 10.93
C ASP A 198 2.33 7.21 12.35
N PHE A 199 1.97 5.93 12.47
CA PHE A 199 1.60 5.27 13.73
C PHE A 199 0.45 5.93 14.53
N ASP A 200 -0.34 6.83 13.92
CA ASP A 200 -1.48 7.50 14.52
C ASP A 200 -2.82 7.06 13.87
N PRO A 201 -3.59 6.17 14.53
CA PRO A 201 -4.90 5.74 14.04
C PRO A 201 -5.94 6.85 13.91
N ASP A 202 -5.85 7.92 14.71
CA ASP A 202 -6.83 9.02 14.71
C ASP A 202 -6.52 10.04 13.60
N SER A 203 -5.25 10.32 13.32
CA SER A 203 -4.87 11.03 12.08
C SER A 203 -5.25 10.22 10.85
N LEU A 204 -5.10 8.89 10.88
CA LEU A 204 -5.50 8.03 9.76
C LEU A 204 -7.02 8.09 9.56
N ARG A 205 -7.82 7.86 10.61
CA ARG A 205 -9.30 8.01 10.61
C ARG A 205 -9.74 9.29 9.92
N LYS A 206 -9.18 10.44 10.35
CA LYS A 206 -9.53 11.77 9.83
C LYS A 206 -9.19 11.96 8.34
N GLN A 207 -8.15 11.29 7.83
CA GLN A 207 -7.66 11.50 6.46
C GLN A 207 -8.12 10.44 5.46
N LEU A 208 -8.58 9.27 5.91
CA LEU A 208 -9.14 8.21 5.05
C LEU A 208 -10.18 8.76 4.04
N PRO A 209 -11.16 9.62 4.41
CA PRO A 209 -12.11 10.16 3.43
C PRO A 209 -11.46 10.94 2.28
N LYS A 210 -10.48 11.81 2.57
CA LYS A 210 -9.79 12.63 1.57
C LYS A 210 -8.77 11.84 0.74
N ALA A 211 -8.17 10.81 1.33
CA ALA A 211 -7.25 9.90 0.66
C ALA A 211 -8.00 8.96 -0.31
N VAL A 212 -9.10 8.34 0.14
CA VAL A 212 -9.94 7.49 -0.72
C VAL A 212 -10.62 8.32 -1.81
N SER A 213 -11.01 9.57 -1.53
CA SER A 213 -11.52 10.50 -2.56
C SER A 213 -10.53 10.74 -3.70
N ALA A 214 -9.25 10.95 -3.38
CA ALA A 214 -8.20 11.10 -4.39
C ALA A 214 -7.93 9.79 -5.17
N LEU A 215 -7.97 8.65 -4.48
CA LEU A 215 -7.80 7.32 -5.07
C LEU A 215 -8.95 6.96 -6.04
N GLU A 216 -10.21 7.08 -5.59
CA GLU A 216 -11.37 6.74 -6.41
C GLU A 216 -11.48 7.63 -7.64
N TRP A 217 -11.22 8.94 -7.48
CA TRP A 217 -11.14 9.85 -8.61
C TRP A 217 -10.08 9.38 -9.62
N ALA A 218 -8.86 9.10 -9.17
CA ALA A 218 -7.76 8.69 -10.05
C ALA A 218 -8.06 7.36 -10.79
N ILE A 219 -8.66 6.38 -10.10
CA ILE A 219 -9.13 5.13 -10.74
C ILE A 219 -10.22 5.44 -11.78
N SER A 220 -11.20 6.31 -11.46
CA SER A 220 -12.29 6.67 -12.38
C SER A 220 -11.82 7.38 -13.65
N GLN A 221 -10.60 7.96 -13.67
CA GLN A 221 -10.04 8.56 -14.88
C GLN A 221 -9.53 7.52 -15.89
N GLY A 222 -9.30 6.26 -15.48
CA GLY A 222 -8.93 5.16 -16.39
C GLY A 222 -7.62 5.31 -17.18
N LYS A 223 -6.73 6.24 -16.82
CA LYS A 223 -5.51 6.55 -17.60
C LYS A 223 -4.33 5.59 -17.35
N GLY A 224 -4.47 4.65 -16.43
CA GLY A 224 -3.41 3.76 -15.96
C GLY A 224 -3.62 3.41 -14.48
N ARG A 225 -2.66 2.72 -13.86
CA ARG A 225 -2.74 2.31 -12.47
C ARG A 225 -2.51 3.47 -11.50
N VAL A 226 -3.07 3.34 -10.30
CA VAL A 226 -2.79 4.21 -9.15
C VAL A 226 -1.83 3.49 -8.20
N TYR A 227 -0.67 4.10 -7.98
CA TYR A 227 0.29 3.67 -6.98
C TYR A 227 0.07 4.44 -5.69
N ILE A 228 -0.40 3.77 -4.63
CA ILE A 228 -0.57 4.40 -3.32
C ILE A 228 0.56 3.99 -2.38
N HIS A 229 1.13 4.97 -1.69
CA HIS A 229 2.22 4.72 -0.75
C HIS A 229 2.18 5.60 0.49
N CYS A 230 2.89 5.10 1.50
CA CYS A 230 3.39 5.89 2.62
C CYS A 230 4.90 5.61 2.67
N THR A 231 5.54 5.72 3.84
CA THR A 231 6.95 5.33 3.99
C THR A 231 7.17 3.85 3.64
N ALA A 232 6.51 2.94 4.36
CA ALA A 232 6.75 1.49 4.25
C ALA A 232 5.72 0.74 3.39
N GLY A 233 4.54 1.32 3.16
CA GLY A 233 3.42 0.61 2.56
C GLY A 233 2.82 -0.47 3.46
N LEU A 234 2.92 -0.34 4.80
CA LEU A 234 2.49 -1.36 5.77
C LEU A 234 1.35 -0.92 6.71
N GLY A 235 1.04 0.38 6.76
CA GLY A 235 0.00 0.95 7.62
C GLY A 235 -0.95 1.88 6.85
N ARG A 236 -0.54 3.14 6.68
CA ARG A 236 -1.36 4.22 6.08
C ARG A 236 -1.87 3.86 4.66
N ALA A 237 -0.99 3.42 3.77
CA ALA A 237 -1.37 3.08 2.39
C ALA A 237 -2.28 1.84 2.29
N PRO A 238 -1.96 0.68 2.89
CA PRO A 238 -2.90 -0.44 2.97
C PRO A 238 -4.28 -0.07 3.52
N ALA A 239 -4.36 0.79 4.54
CA ALA A 239 -5.65 1.22 5.09
C ALA A 239 -6.49 2.03 4.08
N VAL A 240 -5.86 2.87 3.24
CA VAL A 240 -6.56 3.59 2.16
C VAL A 240 -7.06 2.63 1.08
N ALA A 241 -6.24 1.66 0.64
CA ALA A 241 -6.68 0.63 -0.31
C ALA A 241 -7.84 -0.22 0.22
N ILE A 242 -7.75 -0.70 1.47
CA ILE A 242 -8.82 -1.49 2.10
C ILE A 242 -10.10 -0.65 2.22
N SER A 243 -9.99 0.62 2.59
CA SER A 243 -11.14 1.53 2.66
C SER A 243 -11.78 1.78 1.29
N TYR A 244 -10.97 1.92 0.23
CA TYR A 244 -11.47 2.02 -1.14
C TYR A 244 -12.24 0.75 -1.56
N MET A 245 -11.65 -0.44 -1.38
CA MET A 245 -12.31 -1.70 -1.73
C MET A 245 -13.58 -1.92 -0.89
N PHE A 246 -13.51 -1.64 0.41
CA PHE A 246 -14.66 -1.73 1.32
C PHE A 246 -15.78 -0.77 0.94
N TRP A 247 -15.51 0.47 0.49
CA TRP A 247 -16.55 1.44 0.18
C TRP A 247 -17.05 1.37 -1.28
N PHE A 248 -16.17 1.08 -2.25
CA PHE A 248 -16.44 1.17 -3.69
C PHE A 248 -16.47 -0.18 -4.44
N GLU A 249 -15.75 -1.22 -4.00
CA GLU A 249 -15.74 -2.54 -4.68
C GLU A 249 -16.79 -3.54 -4.13
N ASN A 250 -17.82 -3.05 -3.42
CA ASN A 250 -18.93 -3.85 -2.87
C ASN A 250 -18.52 -5.00 -1.92
N MET A 251 -17.37 -4.88 -1.25
CA MET A 251 -16.92 -5.82 -0.21
C MET A 251 -17.44 -5.42 1.17
N ASP A 252 -17.44 -6.35 2.14
CA ASP A 252 -17.35 -6.00 3.55
C ASP A 252 -15.89 -5.72 3.96
N LEU A 253 -15.68 -5.22 5.18
CA LEU A 253 -14.37 -4.82 5.64
C LEU A 253 -13.40 -5.99 5.81
N ASN A 254 -13.87 -7.15 6.27
CA ASN A 254 -13.00 -8.30 6.51
C ASN A 254 -12.54 -8.89 5.17
N THR A 255 -13.45 -9.07 4.22
CA THR A 255 -13.12 -9.45 2.83
C THR A 255 -12.11 -8.49 2.19
N ALA A 256 -12.32 -7.17 2.31
CA ALA A 256 -11.37 -6.19 1.76
C ALA A 256 -10.00 -6.22 2.47
N TYR A 257 -9.98 -6.44 3.78
CA TYR A 257 -8.75 -6.54 4.58
C TYR A 257 -7.94 -7.79 4.22
N GLU A 258 -8.60 -8.94 4.10
CA GLU A 258 -8.00 -10.23 3.73
C GLU A 258 -7.50 -10.22 2.28
N LYS A 259 -8.27 -9.65 1.34
CA LYS A 259 -7.85 -9.46 -0.06
C LYS A 259 -6.51 -8.72 -0.16
N LEU A 260 -6.31 -7.64 0.61
CA LEU A 260 -5.02 -6.95 0.60
C LEU A 260 -3.94 -7.74 1.33
N THR A 261 -4.22 -8.17 2.57
CA THR A 261 -3.17 -8.69 3.48
C THR A 261 -2.68 -10.09 3.11
N SER A 262 -3.45 -10.86 2.35
CA SER A 262 -2.99 -12.12 1.73
C SER A 262 -1.97 -11.91 0.61
N VAL A 263 -2.04 -10.79 -0.11
CA VAL A 263 -1.10 -10.43 -1.20
C VAL A 263 0.10 -9.64 -0.67
N ARG A 264 -0.13 -8.70 0.26
CA ARG A 264 0.90 -7.91 0.94
C ARG A 264 0.73 -8.03 2.46
N PRO A 265 1.44 -8.96 3.13
CA PRO A 265 1.35 -9.10 4.58
C PRO A 265 1.72 -7.80 5.28
N CYS A 266 0.76 -7.20 5.97
CA CYS A 266 0.91 -5.92 6.68
C CYS A 266 -0.17 -5.77 7.77
N GLY A 267 -0.06 -4.72 8.60
CA GLY A 267 -0.92 -4.51 9.77
C GLY A 267 -1.64 -3.15 9.80
N PRO A 268 -2.45 -2.78 8.79
CA PRO A 268 -3.23 -1.54 8.82
C PRO A 268 -4.27 -1.56 9.95
N SER A 269 -4.53 -0.38 10.54
CA SER A 269 -5.49 -0.22 11.63
C SER A 269 -6.93 -0.43 11.16
N LYS A 270 -7.47 -1.64 11.37
CA LYS A 270 -8.89 -1.96 11.10
C LYS A 270 -9.84 -1.03 11.88
N LYS A 271 -9.48 -0.64 13.12
CA LYS A 271 -10.22 0.34 13.93
C LYS A 271 -10.33 1.70 13.22
N ALA A 272 -9.25 2.22 12.65
CA ALA A 272 -9.27 3.50 11.93
C ALA A 272 -10.27 3.46 10.76
N ILE A 273 -10.26 2.38 9.98
CA ILE A 273 -11.17 2.18 8.84
C ILE A 273 -12.64 2.11 9.30
N ARG A 274 -12.94 1.32 10.33
CA ARG A 274 -14.30 1.24 10.91
C ARG A 274 -14.79 2.58 11.43
N SER A 275 -13.93 3.31 12.14
CA SER A 275 -14.26 4.61 12.71
C SER A 275 -14.49 5.70 11.65
N ALA A 276 -13.70 5.72 10.57
CA ALA A 276 -13.94 6.60 9.42
C ALA A 276 -15.22 6.21 8.65
N THR A 277 -15.54 4.92 8.59
CA THR A 277 -16.80 4.42 8.02
C THR A 277 -18.01 4.87 8.86
N TYR A 278 -17.91 4.80 10.20
CA TYR A 278 -18.91 5.39 11.11
C TYR A 278 -19.06 6.89 10.86
N ASP A 279 -17.96 7.65 10.77
CA ASP A 279 -18.00 9.11 10.56
C ASP A 279 -18.71 9.46 9.25
N LEU A 280 -18.46 8.70 8.17
CA LEU A 280 -19.09 8.88 6.86
C LEU A 280 -20.53 8.35 6.79
N ALA A 281 -20.90 7.33 7.57
CA ALA A 281 -22.27 6.81 7.65
C ALA A 281 -23.17 7.56 8.65
N LYS A 282 -22.60 8.40 9.55
CA LYS A 282 -23.36 9.16 10.54
C LYS A 282 -24.18 10.27 9.88
N SER A 283 -25.50 10.11 9.90
CA SER A 283 -26.48 11.13 9.46
C SER A 283 -27.04 11.96 10.60
N ASP A 284 -27.23 11.36 11.78
CA ASP A 284 -27.74 12.03 12.98
C ASP A 284 -26.57 12.51 13.86
N PRO A 285 -26.44 13.81 14.19
CA PRO A 285 -25.45 14.32 15.14
C PRO A 285 -25.47 13.61 16.49
N ASN A 286 -26.65 13.22 16.99
CA ASN A 286 -26.87 12.67 18.32
C ASN A 286 -26.55 11.17 18.44
N LYS A 287 -26.16 10.50 17.34
CA LYS A 287 -25.77 9.08 17.36
C LYS A 287 -24.62 8.84 18.33
N GLU A 288 -24.74 7.79 19.14
CA GLU A 288 -23.76 7.34 20.15
C GLU A 288 -22.31 7.33 19.62
N ALA A 289 -21.35 7.59 20.50
CA ALA A 289 -19.93 7.67 20.15
C ALA A 289 -19.42 6.35 19.56
N PHE A 290 -18.46 6.40 18.62
CA PHE A 290 -17.91 5.18 18.01
C PHE A 290 -17.28 4.24 19.06
N GLU A 291 -16.76 4.84 20.12
CA GLU A 291 -16.06 4.21 21.22
C GLU A 291 -16.98 3.41 22.16
N THR A 292 -18.31 3.61 22.11
CA THR A 292 -19.30 2.78 22.85
C THR A 292 -19.81 1.59 22.04
N LEU A 293 -19.49 1.52 20.74
CA LEU A 293 -19.96 0.47 19.85
C LEU A 293 -19.15 -0.83 19.97
N PRO A 294 -19.77 -2.01 19.72
CA PRO A 294 -19.06 -3.29 19.73
C PRO A 294 -18.01 -3.39 18.61
N GLU A 295 -17.03 -4.27 18.79
CA GLU A 295 -15.90 -4.44 17.85
C GLU A 295 -16.29 -4.90 16.44
N ARG A 296 -17.52 -5.40 16.23
CA ARG A 296 -18.06 -5.74 14.91
C ARG A 296 -18.85 -4.61 14.21
N ALA A 297 -19.08 -3.47 14.87
CA ALA A 297 -19.87 -2.38 14.28
C ALA A 297 -19.13 -1.76 13.09
N PHE A 298 -19.83 -1.50 11.98
CA PHE A 298 -19.28 -0.96 10.72
C PHE A 298 -18.23 -1.84 10.03
N GLU A 299 -18.20 -3.16 10.31
CA GLU A 299 -17.49 -4.12 9.44
C GLU A 299 -18.30 -4.46 8.18
N GLY A 300 -19.63 -4.47 8.29
CA GLY A 300 -20.56 -4.40 7.16
C GLY A 300 -21.29 -3.06 7.14
N ILE A 301 -21.73 -2.65 5.95
CA ILE A 301 -22.56 -1.45 5.71
C ILE A 301 -23.72 -1.81 4.78
N SER A 302 -24.89 -1.23 5.04
CA SER A 302 -26.06 -1.38 4.16
C SER A 302 -25.87 -0.67 2.81
N VAL A 303 -26.71 -0.99 1.82
CA VAL A 303 -26.65 -0.36 0.48
C VAL A 303 -26.87 1.16 0.55
N SER A 304 -27.75 1.63 1.44
CA SER A 304 -28.01 3.06 1.67
C SER A 304 -26.84 3.77 2.35
N GLU A 305 -26.23 3.15 3.38
CA GLU A 305 -25.01 3.67 4.01
C GLU A 305 -23.83 3.71 3.02
N ARG A 306 -23.64 2.64 2.24
CA ARG A 306 -22.63 2.58 1.17
C ARG A 306 -22.81 3.72 0.18
N LYS A 307 -24.04 3.98 -0.29
CA LYS A 307 -24.32 5.09 -1.20
C LYS A 307 -24.00 6.44 -0.55
N LEU A 308 -24.43 6.67 0.70
CA LEU A 308 -24.13 7.89 1.45
C LEU A 308 -22.62 8.12 1.62
N ILE A 309 -21.86 7.06 1.92
CA ILE A 309 -20.39 7.08 2.02
C ILE A 309 -19.78 7.47 0.67
N GLN A 310 -20.19 6.83 -0.42
CA GLN A 310 -19.67 7.13 -1.76
C GLN A 310 -19.95 8.57 -2.19
N ASP A 311 -21.18 9.07 -1.97
CA ASP A 311 -21.56 10.45 -2.30
C ASP A 311 -20.77 11.48 -1.47
N ARG A 312 -20.56 11.21 -0.17
CA ARG A 312 -19.72 12.05 0.71
C ARG A 312 -18.23 12.00 0.35
N VAL A 313 -17.70 10.86 -0.04
CA VAL A 313 -16.28 10.74 -0.46
C VAL A 313 -16.04 11.41 -1.80
N ARG A 314 -16.97 11.31 -2.76
CA ARG A 314 -16.87 12.00 -4.06
C ARG A 314 -16.97 13.51 -3.96
N SER A 315 -17.74 14.05 -3.01
CA SER A 315 -17.83 15.50 -2.81
C SER A 315 -16.50 16.12 -2.34
N LEU A 316 -15.69 15.37 -1.57
CA LEU A 316 -14.36 15.78 -1.11
C LEU A 316 -13.31 15.92 -2.22
N HIS A 317 -13.58 15.47 -3.46
CA HIS A 317 -12.64 15.69 -4.57
C HIS A 317 -12.69 17.16 -5.05
N LYS A 318 -13.82 17.84 -4.84
CA LYS A 318 -14.04 19.23 -5.26
C LYS A 318 -13.60 20.26 -4.21
N ALA A 319 -12.91 19.83 -3.15
CA ALA A 319 -12.57 20.60 -1.95
C ALA A 319 -11.10 20.37 -1.50
#